data_AF-A0A662I437-F1
#
_entry.id   AF-A0A662I437-F1
#
_cell.length_a   1.000
_cell.length_b   1.000
_cell.length_c   1.000
_cell.angle_alpha   90.00
_cell.angle_beta   90.00
_cell.angle_gamma   90.00
#
_symmetry.space_group_name_H-M   'P 1'
#
loop_
_entity.id
_entity.type
_entity.pdbx_description
1 polymer ?
#
loop_
_entity_poly.entity_id
_entity_poly.type
_entity_poly.pdbx_seq_one_letter_code
_entity_poly.pdbx_strand_id
1 'polypeptide(L)'
;MSKTVFTIAIIILGAVVLLVIGGIAVALLFTQTSTQPSTKTVNEKIWTIKIYDLEGKAVDLSKYKGKILVIDFFATWCGPCAKQLEELKKLLASRSDVHIVSISISPGTDTPEKLKKYVEDHKITWPVYIDKNRSMTKLFSISAVPTLVIIGPSGKYIIRVGLTNHKTLNELINKVKD
;
A
#
# COMPACT_ATOMS: atom_id res chain seq x y z
N MET A 1 42.85 6.13 -63.84
CA MET A 1 41.65 5.88 -62.99
C MET A 1 41.92 6.42 -61.60
N SER A 2 41.07 7.34 -61.15
CA SER A 2 41.49 8.46 -60.32
C SER A 2 41.44 8.18 -58.81
N LYS A 3 42.41 8.74 -58.10
CA LYS A 3 42.51 8.82 -56.63
C LYS A 3 41.19 9.30 -55.97
N THR A 4 40.37 10.01 -56.73
CA THR A 4 39.03 10.47 -56.35
C THR A 4 38.06 9.32 -56.04
N VAL A 5 38.10 8.21 -56.80
CA VAL A 5 37.19 7.07 -56.58
C VAL A 5 37.53 6.34 -55.28
N PHE A 6 38.82 6.16 -54.98
CA PHE A 6 39.28 5.56 -53.73
C PHE A 6 38.96 6.42 -52.51
N THR A 7 39.08 7.75 -52.65
CA THR A 7 38.79 8.69 -51.55
C THR A 7 37.29 8.68 -51.21
N ILE A 8 36.41 8.65 -52.21
CA ILE A 8 34.96 8.58 -52.01
C ILE A 8 34.56 7.24 -51.37
N ALA A 9 35.17 6.13 -51.78
CA ALA A 9 34.90 4.81 -51.20
C ALA A 9 35.26 4.73 -49.71
N ILE A 10 36.38 5.34 -49.29
CA ILE A 10 36.80 5.35 -47.87
C ILE A 10 35.86 6.23 -47.02
N ILE A 11 35.41 7.37 -47.55
CA ILE A 11 34.46 8.25 -46.84
C ILE A 11 33.11 7.55 -46.66
N ILE A 12 32.61 6.87 -47.69
CA ILE A 12 31.35 6.11 -47.61
C ILE A 12 31.49 4.94 -46.62
N LEU A 13 32.60 4.21 -46.65
CA LEU A 13 32.83 3.10 -45.72
C LEU A 13 32.93 3.60 -44.28
N GLY A 14 33.62 4.72 -44.04
CA GLY A 14 33.72 5.35 -42.72
C GLY A 14 32.38 5.87 -42.19
N ALA A 15 31.55 6.47 -43.05
CA ALA A 15 30.21 6.93 -42.69
C ALA A 15 29.26 5.76 -42.36
N VAL A 16 29.34 4.65 -43.10
CA VAL A 16 28.55 3.44 -42.82
C VAL A 16 28.97 2.80 -41.50
N VAL A 17 30.27 2.71 -41.22
CA VAL A 17 30.78 2.17 -39.94
C VAL A 17 30.35 3.05 -38.75
N LEU A 18 30.38 4.38 -38.88
CA LEU A 18 29.88 5.29 -37.84
C LEU A 18 28.37 5.17 -37.59
N LEU A 19 27.57 4.97 -38.64
CA LEU A 19 26.12 4.78 -38.52
C LEU A 19 25.78 3.42 -37.87
N VAL A 20 26.54 2.36 -38.17
CA VAL A 20 26.35 1.04 -37.57
C VAL A 20 26.78 1.03 -36.11
N ILE A 21 27.92 1.64 -35.76
CA ILE A 21 28.38 1.75 -34.36
C ILE A 21 27.44 2.65 -33.55
N GLY A 22 26.99 3.77 -34.11
CA GLY A 22 25.98 4.63 -33.48
C GLY A 22 24.65 3.91 -33.25
N GLY A 23 24.18 3.14 -34.23
CA GLY A 23 22.95 2.35 -34.11
C GLY A 23 23.01 1.27 -33.03
N ILE A 24 24.15 0.59 -32.89
CA ILE A 24 24.35 -0.44 -31.86
C ILE A 24 24.44 0.17 -30.46
N ALA A 25 25.12 1.32 -30.31
CA ALA A 25 25.19 2.03 -29.02
C ALA A 25 23.81 2.51 -28.56
N VAL A 26 22.98 3.00 -29.49
CA VAL A 26 21.59 3.40 -29.21
C VAL A 26 20.74 2.18 -28.80
N ALA A 27 20.86 1.06 -29.49
CA ALA A 27 20.12 -0.17 -29.16
C ALA A 27 20.49 -0.73 -27.77
N LEU A 28 21.76 -0.63 -27.36
CA LEU A 28 22.22 -1.03 -26.03
C LEU A 28 21.80 -0.07 -24.90
N LEU A 29 21.46 1.18 -25.23
CA LEU A 29 20.84 2.12 -24.28
C LEU A 29 19.34 1.88 -24.11
N PHE A 30 18.66 1.30 -25.10
CA PHE A 30 17.22 1.00 -25.05
C PHE A 30 16.86 -0.29 -24.29
N THR A 31 17.82 -1.17 -23.98
CA THR A 31 17.57 -2.39 -23.20
C THR A 31 17.47 -2.17 -21.69
N GLN A 32 17.65 -0.93 -21.20
CA GLN A 32 17.49 -0.57 -19.79
C GLN A 32 16.09 -0.04 -19.44
N THR A 33 15.03 -0.46 -20.13
CA THR A 33 13.70 -0.38 -19.53
C THR A 33 13.61 -1.44 -18.43
N SER A 34 14.13 -1.09 -17.26
CA SER A 34 13.85 -1.76 -16.01
C SER A 34 12.33 -1.86 -15.88
N THR A 35 11.79 -3.06 -16.07
CA THR A 35 10.47 -3.45 -15.57
C THR A 35 10.56 -3.39 -14.06
N GLN A 36 10.37 -2.19 -13.50
CA GLN A 36 10.24 -2.03 -12.05
C GLN A 36 9.02 -2.84 -11.59
N PRO A 37 9.14 -3.61 -10.48
CA PRO A 37 8.00 -4.26 -9.88
C PRO A 37 6.94 -3.22 -9.53
N SER A 38 5.70 -3.42 -9.99
CA SER A 38 4.54 -2.58 -9.69
C SER A 38 4.15 -2.68 -8.22
N THR A 39 4.98 -2.12 -7.35
CA THR A 39 4.64 -1.93 -5.95
C THR A 39 3.59 -0.83 -5.86
N LYS A 40 2.40 -1.16 -5.33
CA LYS A 40 1.36 -0.17 -5.11
C LYS A 40 1.83 0.76 -4.00
N THR A 41 2.03 2.03 -4.32
CA THR A 41 2.32 3.10 -3.36
C THR A 41 1.01 3.80 -3.00
N VAL A 42 0.82 4.11 -1.73
CA VAL A 42 -0.39 4.80 -1.27
C VAL A 42 -0.50 6.18 -1.94
N ASN A 43 -1.72 6.56 -2.30
CA ASN A 43 -2.01 7.92 -2.73
C ASN A 43 -1.90 8.87 -1.51
N GLU A 44 -1.24 10.03 -1.66
CA GLU A 44 -1.12 11.04 -0.59
C GLU A 44 -2.46 11.42 0.07
N LYS A 45 -3.59 11.28 -0.65
CA LYS A 45 -4.94 11.50 -0.12
C LYS A 45 -5.26 10.63 1.09
N ILE A 46 -4.70 9.41 1.21
CA ILE A 46 -4.95 8.53 2.36
C ILE A 46 -4.71 9.24 3.70
N TRP A 47 -3.72 10.13 3.74
CA TRP A 47 -3.26 10.77 4.95
C TRP A 47 -4.16 11.94 5.39
N THR A 48 -5.05 12.40 4.51
CA THR A 48 -5.89 13.58 4.73
C THR A 48 -7.40 13.29 4.62
N ILE A 49 -7.78 12.09 4.15
CA ILE A 49 -9.16 11.63 4.15
C ILE A 49 -9.70 11.62 5.58
N LYS A 50 -10.89 12.21 5.73
CA LYS A 50 -11.56 12.30 7.02
C LYS A 50 -12.27 11.00 7.37
N ILE A 51 -11.89 10.46 8.51
CA ILE A 51 -12.59 9.42 9.26
C ILE A 51 -13.00 10.01 10.61
N TYR A 52 -13.91 9.36 11.32
CA TYR A 52 -14.51 9.95 12.51
C TYR A 52 -14.26 9.06 13.72
N ASP A 53 -13.83 9.65 14.83
CA ASP A 53 -13.76 8.95 16.11
C ASP A 53 -15.16 8.71 16.69
N LEU A 54 -15.19 8.04 17.84
CA LEU A 54 -16.43 7.61 18.50
C LEU A 54 -17.12 8.77 19.26
N GLU A 55 -16.53 9.95 19.22
CA GLU A 55 -17.07 11.22 19.70
C GLU A 55 -17.60 12.06 18.52
N GLY A 56 -17.43 11.58 17.29
CA GLY A 56 -17.90 12.21 16.07
C GLY A 56 -16.95 13.29 15.52
N LYS A 57 -15.77 13.46 16.10
CA LYS A 57 -14.76 14.40 15.60
C LYS A 57 -14.04 13.80 14.39
N ALA A 58 -13.85 14.65 13.38
CA ALA A 58 -13.10 14.29 12.19
C ALA A 58 -11.60 14.22 12.49
N VAL A 59 -10.96 13.13 12.09
CA VAL A 59 -9.53 12.88 12.19
C VAL A 59 -9.00 12.38 10.85
N ASP A 60 -7.68 12.32 10.71
CA ASP A 60 -7.00 11.71 9.57
C ASP A 60 -5.80 10.89 10.03
N LEU A 61 -5.14 10.24 9.07
CA LEU A 61 -4.06 9.29 9.34
C LEU A 61 -2.66 9.90 9.15
N SER A 62 -2.55 11.22 8.97
CA SER A 62 -1.28 11.92 8.68
C SER A 62 -0.17 11.63 9.70
N LYS A 63 -0.50 11.43 10.98
CA LYS A 63 0.44 11.08 12.06
C LYS A 63 1.16 9.73 11.89
N TYR A 64 0.70 8.90 10.96
CA TYR A 64 1.28 7.60 10.63
C TYR A 64 2.15 7.62 9.36
N LYS A 65 2.29 8.77 8.68
CA LYS A 65 3.24 8.91 7.56
C LYS A 65 4.65 8.48 7.99
N GLY A 66 5.32 7.70 7.15
CA GLY A 66 6.67 7.18 7.43
C GLY A 66 6.73 6.05 8.45
N LYS A 67 5.59 5.50 8.88
CA LYS A 67 5.51 4.40 9.86
C LYS A 67 4.85 3.18 9.27
N ILE A 68 5.01 2.03 9.92
CA ILE A 68 4.24 0.83 9.57
C ILE A 68 2.84 0.98 10.15
N LEU A 69 1.83 1.00 9.28
CA LEU A 69 0.42 1.12 9.67
C LEU A 69 -0.36 -0.08 9.12
N VAL A 70 -1.06 -0.77 10.02
CA VAL A 70 -2.09 -1.75 9.67
C VAL A 70 -3.46 -1.12 9.85
N ILE A 71 -4.20 -0.99 8.76
CA ILE A 71 -5.60 -0.57 8.77
C ILE A 71 -6.46 -1.84 8.69
N ASP A 72 -7.24 -2.07 9.73
CA ASP A 72 -8.18 -3.18 9.85
C ASP A 72 -9.60 -2.70 9.49
N PHE A 73 -10.07 -3.06 8.30
CA PHE A 73 -11.45 -2.81 7.88
C PHE A 73 -12.35 -3.92 8.41
N PHE A 74 -13.36 -3.52 9.19
CA PHE A 74 -14.23 -4.45 9.90
C PHE A 74 -15.68 -3.94 9.95
N ALA A 75 -16.54 -4.75 10.58
CA ALA A 75 -17.87 -4.35 11.02
C ALA A 75 -18.25 -5.14 12.29
N THR A 76 -19.08 -4.59 13.17
CA THR A 76 -19.40 -5.27 14.45
C THR A 76 -20.19 -6.58 14.27
N TRP A 77 -20.91 -6.72 13.16
CA TRP A 77 -21.65 -7.93 12.79
C TRP A 77 -20.79 -9.03 12.14
N CYS A 78 -19.52 -8.74 11.85
CA CYS A 78 -18.61 -9.67 11.19
C CYS A 78 -17.96 -10.63 12.18
N GLY A 79 -18.45 -11.88 12.23
CA GLY A 79 -17.90 -12.93 13.10
C GLY A 79 -16.39 -13.17 12.92
N PRO A 80 -15.87 -13.35 11.70
CA PRO A 80 -14.44 -13.54 11.49
C PRO A 80 -13.57 -12.35 11.91
N CYS A 81 -14.12 -11.14 11.94
CA CYS A 81 -13.40 -9.93 12.36
C CYS A 81 -13.00 -10.02 13.85
N ALA A 82 -13.83 -10.62 14.71
CA ALA A 82 -13.46 -10.86 16.11
C ALA A 82 -12.20 -11.75 16.25
N LYS A 83 -12.05 -12.77 15.39
CA LYS A 83 -10.82 -13.59 15.35
C LYS A 83 -9.62 -12.80 14.82
N GLN A 84 -9.83 -11.88 13.89
CA GLN A 84 -8.77 -11.02 13.37
C GLN A 84 -8.18 -10.14 14.49
N LEU A 85 -9.01 -9.64 15.41
CA LEU A 85 -8.54 -8.84 16.55
C LEU A 85 -7.53 -9.59 17.41
N GLU A 86 -7.71 -10.89 17.65
CA GLU A 86 -6.76 -11.69 18.42
C GLU A 86 -5.39 -11.80 17.73
N GLU A 87 -5.37 -11.90 16.41
CA GLU A 87 -4.13 -11.90 15.64
C GLU A 87 -3.45 -10.52 15.62
N LEU A 88 -4.24 -9.44 15.63
CA LEU A 88 -3.73 -8.07 15.75
C LEU A 88 -3.17 -7.77 17.16
N LYS A 89 -3.77 -8.33 18.22
CA LYS A 89 -3.22 -8.25 19.58
C LYS A 89 -1.87 -8.94 19.69
N LYS A 90 -1.75 -10.16 19.13
CA LYS A 90 -0.46 -10.88 19.05
C LYS A 90 0.60 -10.06 18.31
N LEU A 91 0.20 -9.42 17.20
CA LEU A 91 1.08 -8.56 16.43
C LEU A 91 1.61 -7.38 17.26
N LEU A 92 0.75 -6.66 17.98
CA LEU A 92 1.19 -5.55 18.84
C LEU A 92 2.07 -6.03 20.00
N ALA A 93 1.78 -7.20 20.57
CA ALA A 93 2.60 -7.78 21.63
C ALA A 93 4.01 -8.14 21.14
N SER A 94 4.16 -8.56 19.88
CA SER A 94 5.46 -8.94 19.32
C SER A 94 6.20 -7.81 18.58
N ARG A 95 5.52 -6.70 18.24
CA ARG A 95 6.08 -5.62 17.43
C ARG A 95 5.71 -4.23 17.95
N SER A 96 6.73 -3.50 18.39
CA SER A 96 6.61 -2.09 18.79
C SER A 96 6.71 -1.12 17.61
N ASP A 97 7.19 -1.57 16.45
CA ASP A 97 7.35 -0.75 15.24
C ASP A 97 6.06 -0.62 14.39
N VAL A 98 4.96 -1.25 14.85
CA VAL A 98 3.68 -1.31 14.13
C VAL A 98 2.62 -0.48 14.84
N HIS A 99 1.87 0.28 14.06
CA HIS A 99 0.64 0.91 14.49
C HIS A 99 -0.57 0.21 13.87
N ILE A 100 -1.65 0.14 14.64
CA ILE A 100 -2.92 -0.43 14.18
C ILE A 100 -4.01 0.63 14.31
N VAL A 101 -4.91 0.65 13.33
CA VAL A 101 -6.16 1.41 13.35
C VAL A 101 -7.26 0.49 12.81
N SER A 102 -8.39 0.39 13.51
CA SER A 102 -9.58 -0.30 12.97
C SER A 102 -10.59 0.72 12.45
N ILE A 103 -11.15 0.48 11.26
CA ILE A 103 -12.11 1.36 10.59
C ILE A 103 -13.36 0.55 10.25
N SER A 104 -14.50 0.93 10.85
CA SER A 104 -15.78 0.32 10.49
C SER A 104 -16.25 0.81 9.12
N ILE A 105 -16.66 -0.15 8.27
CA ILE A 105 -17.23 0.11 6.93
C ILE A 105 -18.77 0.11 6.91
N SER A 106 -19.39 -0.02 8.09
CA SER A 106 -20.85 -0.13 8.24
C SER A 106 -21.46 1.07 8.98
N PRO A 107 -21.25 2.32 8.51
CA PRO A 107 -21.66 3.52 9.25
C PRO A 107 -23.18 3.63 9.48
N GLY A 108 -24.01 2.86 8.76
CA GLY A 108 -25.45 2.80 8.99
C GLY A 108 -25.89 1.86 10.12
N THR A 109 -25.05 0.91 10.53
CA THR A 109 -25.38 -0.07 11.59
C THR A 109 -24.47 0.02 12.80
N ASP A 110 -23.23 0.46 12.62
CA ASP A 110 -22.19 0.57 13.63
C ASP A 110 -22.19 1.99 14.20
N THR A 111 -23.15 2.25 15.09
CA THR A 111 -23.23 3.53 15.81
C THR A 111 -22.03 3.70 16.75
N PRO A 112 -21.69 4.94 17.17
CA PRO A 112 -20.62 5.17 18.13
C PRO A 112 -20.76 4.33 19.41
N GLU A 113 -21.97 4.16 19.94
CA GLU A 113 -22.24 3.38 21.15
C GLU A 113 -21.95 1.89 20.95
N LYS A 114 -22.37 1.34 19.80
CA LYS A 114 -22.07 -0.05 19.45
C LYS A 114 -20.58 -0.29 19.28
N LEU A 115 -19.86 0.67 18.69
CA LEU A 115 -18.42 0.57 18.52
C LEU A 115 -17.67 0.72 19.84
N LYS A 116 -18.13 1.60 20.75
CA LYS A 116 -17.59 1.69 22.12
C LYS A 116 -17.74 0.36 22.84
N LYS A 117 -18.94 -0.23 22.80
CA LYS A 117 -19.18 -1.57 23.35
C LYS A 117 -18.29 -2.63 22.70
N TYR A 118 -18.13 -2.62 21.37
CA TYR A 118 -17.27 -3.56 20.66
C TYR A 118 -15.79 -3.42 21.08
N VAL A 119 -15.31 -2.19 21.26
CA VAL A 119 -13.98 -1.89 21.79
C VAL A 119 -13.78 -2.46 23.19
N GLU A 120 -14.76 -2.28 24.08
CA GLU A 120 -14.74 -2.79 25.45
C GLU A 120 -14.78 -4.33 25.48
N ASP A 121 -15.77 -4.93 24.82
CA ASP A 121 -15.98 -6.39 24.81
C ASP A 121 -14.75 -7.13 24.25
N HIS A 122 -14.08 -6.55 23.25
CA HIS A 122 -12.88 -7.13 22.65
C HIS A 122 -11.56 -6.58 23.20
N LYS A 123 -11.59 -5.68 24.20
CA LYS A 123 -10.38 -5.07 24.80
C LYS A 123 -9.42 -4.48 23.76
N ILE A 124 -9.96 -3.71 22.81
CA ILE A 124 -9.17 -3.08 21.75
C ILE A 124 -8.35 -1.93 22.37
N THR A 125 -7.04 -1.96 22.19
CA THR A 125 -6.10 -0.99 22.78
C THR A 125 -5.57 0.05 21.80
N TRP A 126 -6.11 0.06 20.58
CA TRP A 126 -5.76 0.99 19.51
C TRP A 126 -6.99 1.77 19.03
N PRO A 127 -6.81 2.87 18.27
CA PRO A 127 -7.93 3.69 17.83
C PRO A 127 -8.90 2.95 16.89
N VAL A 128 -10.19 3.21 17.10
CA VAL A 128 -11.29 2.74 16.25
C VAL A 128 -12.04 3.93 15.68
N TYR A 129 -12.30 3.89 14.37
CA TYR A 129 -12.96 4.97 13.64
C TYR A 129 -14.12 4.47 12.78
N ILE A 130 -14.93 5.42 12.32
CA ILE A 130 -16.05 5.24 11.42
C ILE A 130 -15.72 5.88 10.08
N ASP A 131 -15.81 5.12 8.99
CA ASP A 131 -15.75 5.65 7.62
C ASP A 131 -17.14 6.14 7.17
N LYS A 132 -17.63 7.23 7.79
CA LYS A 132 -18.99 7.76 7.57
C LYS A 132 -19.30 7.98 6.09
N ASN A 133 -18.33 8.49 5.34
CA ASN A 133 -18.46 8.83 3.92
C ASN A 133 -17.99 7.72 2.97
N ARG A 134 -17.66 6.53 3.49
CA ARG A 134 -17.10 5.40 2.72
C ARG A 134 -15.86 5.77 1.90
N SER A 135 -15.14 6.82 2.29
CA SER A 135 -14.03 7.39 1.52
C SER A 135 -12.79 6.51 1.58
N MET A 136 -12.50 5.93 2.75
CA MET A 136 -11.42 4.95 2.90
C MET A 136 -11.77 3.63 2.22
N THR A 137 -13.02 3.20 2.38
CA THR A 137 -13.58 2.00 1.73
C THR A 137 -13.45 2.11 0.21
N LYS A 138 -13.80 3.27 -0.37
CA LYS A 138 -13.67 3.53 -1.82
C LYS A 138 -12.22 3.64 -2.26
N LEU A 139 -11.36 4.30 -1.50
CA LEU A 139 -9.94 4.47 -1.85
C LEU A 139 -9.24 3.12 -2.04
N PHE A 140 -9.52 2.15 -1.17
CA PHE A 140 -8.91 0.82 -1.21
C PHE A 140 -9.77 -0.24 -1.90
N SER A 141 -10.91 0.15 -2.49
CA SER A 141 -11.87 -0.76 -3.12
C SER A 141 -12.27 -1.92 -2.21
N ILE A 142 -12.54 -1.63 -0.93
CA ILE A 142 -12.90 -2.63 0.07
C ILE A 142 -14.33 -3.12 -0.20
N SER A 143 -14.45 -4.40 -0.54
CA SER A 143 -15.73 -5.06 -0.84
C SER A 143 -16.13 -6.13 0.16
N ALA A 144 -15.23 -6.52 1.06
CA ALA A 144 -15.45 -7.56 2.06
C ALA A 144 -14.67 -7.26 3.36
N VAL A 145 -15.12 -7.86 4.47
CA VAL A 145 -14.44 -7.80 5.76
C VAL A 145 -14.28 -9.21 6.36
N PRO A 146 -13.22 -9.47 7.15
CA PRO A 146 -12.13 -8.55 7.46
C PRO A 146 -11.24 -8.30 6.24
N THR A 147 -10.75 -7.06 6.10
CA THR A 147 -9.72 -6.72 5.12
C THR A 147 -8.66 -5.87 5.79
N LEU A 148 -7.40 -6.24 5.59
CA LEU A 148 -6.26 -5.49 6.11
C LEU A 148 -5.60 -4.70 4.97
N VAL A 149 -5.25 -3.46 5.25
CA VAL A 149 -4.32 -2.68 4.43
C VAL A 149 -3.07 -2.43 5.26
N ILE A 150 -1.94 -2.98 4.81
CA ILE A 150 -0.65 -2.92 5.52
C ILE A 150 0.23 -1.97 4.72
N ILE A 151 0.59 -0.85 5.33
CA ILE A 151 1.36 0.24 4.72
C ILE A 151 2.71 0.32 5.40
N GLY A 152 3.79 0.39 4.64
CA GLY A 152 5.15 0.58 5.14
C GLY A 152 5.61 2.03 5.10
N PRO A 153 6.82 2.31 5.64
CA PRO A 153 7.36 3.67 5.77
C PRO A 153 7.46 4.43 4.44
N SER A 154 7.82 3.74 3.36
CA SER A 154 7.92 4.28 2.00
C SER A 154 6.56 4.56 1.34
N GLY A 155 5.45 4.21 2.00
CA GLY A 155 4.11 4.25 1.42
C GLY A 155 3.75 3.03 0.57
N LYS A 156 4.67 2.06 0.40
CA LYS A 156 4.36 0.76 -0.19
C LYS A 156 3.28 0.07 0.64
N TYR A 157 2.28 -0.52 -0.01
CA TYR A 157 1.21 -1.22 0.73
C TYR A 157 0.74 -2.51 0.09
N ILE A 158 0.14 -3.36 0.93
CA ILE A 158 -0.51 -4.61 0.55
C ILE A 158 -1.94 -4.61 1.10
N ILE A 159 -2.89 -5.09 0.30
CA ILE A 159 -4.25 -5.38 0.74
C ILE A 159 -4.40 -6.90 0.91
N ARG A 160 -4.94 -7.32 2.04
CA ARG A 160 -5.22 -8.72 2.35
C ARG A 160 -6.66 -8.89 2.80
N VAL A 161 -7.45 -9.58 1.99
CA VAL A 161 -8.83 -9.94 2.31
C VAL A 161 -8.87 -11.25 3.10
N GLY A 162 -9.75 -11.32 4.09
CA GLY A 162 -10.00 -12.50 4.92
C GLY A 162 -9.13 -12.57 6.17
N LEU A 163 -9.50 -13.50 7.07
CA LEU A 163 -8.79 -13.74 8.32
C LEU A 163 -7.31 -14.05 8.04
N THR A 164 -6.42 -13.29 8.68
CA THR A 164 -4.98 -13.36 8.49
C THR A 164 -4.31 -13.58 9.84
N ASN A 165 -3.59 -14.70 9.95
CA ASN A 165 -2.90 -15.09 11.17
C ASN A 165 -1.60 -14.29 11.39
N HIS A 166 -1.07 -14.40 12.60
CA HIS A 166 0.10 -13.67 13.08
C HIS A 166 1.37 -13.93 12.26
N LYS A 167 1.59 -15.17 11.80
CA LYS A 167 2.73 -15.50 10.94
C LYS A 167 2.64 -14.74 9.61
N THR A 168 1.49 -14.83 8.94
CA THR A 168 1.27 -14.13 7.66
C THR A 168 1.30 -12.61 7.84
N LEU A 169 0.78 -12.05 8.93
CA LEU A 169 0.90 -10.63 9.24
C LEU A 169 2.37 -10.17 9.23
N ASN A 170 3.26 -10.89 9.91
CA ASN A 170 4.69 -10.58 9.93
C ASN A 170 5.33 -10.66 8.55
N GLU A 171 5.01 -11.70 7.78
CA GLU A 171 5.52 -11.86 6.40
C GLU A 171 5.09 -10.69 5.51
N LEU A 172 3.84 -10.23 5.62
CA LEU A 172 3.33 -9.10 4.84
C LEU A 172 3.95 -7.77 5.27
N ILE A 173 4.16 -7.56 6.57
CA ILE A 173 4.82 -6.36 7.10
C ILE A 173 6.26 -6.27 6.60
N ASN A 174 7.00 -7.38 6.64
CA ASN A 174 8.38 -7.38 6.15
C ASN A 174 8.45 -7.07 4.65
N LYS A 175 7.44 -7.43 3.86
CA LYS A 175 7.36 -7.08 2.42
C LYS A 175 7.11 -5.61 2.15
N VAL A 176 6.59 -4.83 3.10
CA VAL A 176 6.34 -3.39 2.90
C VAL A 176 7.33 -2.50 3.63
N LYS A 177 8.17 -3.06 4.50
CA LYS A 177 9.12 -2.30 5.34
C LYS A 177 10.26 -1.66 4.54
N ASP A 178 10.52 -2.17 3.33
CA ASP A 178 11.58 -1.71 2.41
C ASP A 178 11.44 -0.23 1.99
#